data_AF-A0A1A7VW56-F1
#
_entry.id   AF-A0A1A7VW56-F1
#
_cell.length_a   1.000
_cell.length_b   1.000
_cell.length_c   1.000
_cell.angle_alpha   90.00
_cell.angle_beta   90.00
_cell.angle_gamma   90.00
#
_symmetry.space_group_name_H-M   'P 1'
#
loop_
_entity.id
_entity.type
_entity.pdbx_description
1 polymer ?
#
loop_
_entity_poly.entity_id
_entity_poly.type
_entity_poly.pdbx_seq_one_letter_code
_entity_poly.pdbx_strand_id
1 'polypeptide(L)'
;MLYVSLLFLTRVVIPVGLIHVLLFSHLPQLLRPSSCYQLWSPNSDSPGKPFCLNKFENYEQFRKKSSPLSPNLKCVQGAGANTTRASPRADKAKVSILITSPEGAKIYRFITILLIYNLVKRKSEEKSPLGRSINVDDNDAVNDVLSIPIISIGKSCNAVLNNDGTRSDLCDMFQNVVKEFPKCIINQNDFHQLNKTVKSLNIVFTPSKANSVTLHRELTANFEKHKKEGTLNTENIIWVASSISKSNFHDKKSEFTPFGRKDEDEEEEERSGHLTVTRINCYDTKKVTYKKNEMEIERKSIICLMSNSTVVSFFQNFGNNFAATLCMGRNSYMLAKKLNFKHVLYPEDSKMESFLIMLIKLYNELRDKFGTQYDVVLTREKGKNDYLVRALTAERIPYRVVPCIRTHYHGEGIRLLYSILSSNV
;
A
#
# COMPACT_ATOMS: atom_id res chain seq x y z
N MET A 1 55.16 64.01 20.32
CA MET A 1 54.65 63.15 21.41
C MET A 1 54.51 61.75 20.85
N LEU A 2 55.57 60.93 20.90
CA LEU A 2 55.95 59.98 21.95
C LEU A 2 55.10 58.68 21.97
N TYR A 3 55.74 57.61 21.46
CA TYR A 3 55.69 56.16 21.79
C TYR A 3 54.41 55.35 21.52
N VAL A 4 54.35 54.25 20.74
CA VAL A 4 55.21 53.08 20.39
C VAL A 4 55.18 51.90 21.41
N SER A 5 54.91 50.69 20.86
CA SER A 5 55.22 49.29 21.30
C SER A 5 53.98 48.49 21.72
N LEU A 6 53.49 47.42 21.06
CA LEU A 6 54.09 46.20 20.44
C LEU A 6 54.90 45.36 21.46
N LEU A 7 54.40 44.18 21.86
CA LEU A 7 55.01 42.85 21.57
C LEU A 7 54.75 41.68 22.57
N PHE A 8 54.74 40.49 21.96
CA PHE A 8 55.09 39.11 22.40
C PHE A 8 54.17 38.40 23.45
N LEU A 9 53.54 37.21 23.25
CA LEU A 9 53.82 35.91 22.59
C LEU A 9 54.25 34.83 23.61
N THR A 10 53.49 33.74 23.71
CA THR A 10 54.05 32.40 23.96
C THR A 10 53.18 31.32 23.32
N ARG A 11 53.82 30.59 22.39
CA ARG A 11 53.42 29.30 21.84
C ARG A 11 53.54 28.21 22.91
N VAL A 12 52.68 27.20 22.87
CA VAL A 12 53.02 25.85 23.33
C VAL A 12 52.89 24.91 22.13
N VAL A 13 54.05 24.40 21.72
CA VAL A 13 54.26 23.30 20.78
C VAL A 13 54.74 22.14 21.64
N ILE A 14 54.12 20.96 21.53
CA ILE A 14 54.71 19.70 22.02
C ILE A 14 54.77 18.73 20.83
N PRO A 15 55.92 18.07 20.58
CA PRO A 15 56.18 17.29 19.37
C PRO A 15 55.86 15.78 19.52
N VAL A 16 55.53 15.17 18.37
CA VAL A 16 56.03 13.90 17.78
C VAL A 16 56.49 12.75 18.71
N GLY A 17 55.86 11.57 18.55
CA GLY A 17 56.60 10.33 18.21
C GLY A 17 56.76 9.21 19.26
N LEU A 18 56.20 8.04 18.92
CA LEU A 18 56.72 6.68 19.17
C LEU A 18 57.15 6.26 20.59
N ILE A 19 56.31 5.45 21.25
CA ILE A 19 56.76 4.17 21.82
C ILE A 19 55.76 3.08 21.41
N HIS A 20 56.32 2.07 20.76
CA HIS A 20 55.68 0.90 20.19
C HIS A 20 55.84 -0.27 21.17
N VAL A 21 54.85 -1.16 21.19
CA VAL A 21 54.95 -2.60 21.52
C VAL A 21 55.18 -2.94 23.00
N LEU A 22 54.16 -3.54 23.64
CA LEU A 22 54.21 -4.92 24.15
C LEU A 22 52.87 -5.33 24.79
N LEU A 23 52.55 -6.62 24.62
CA LEU A 23 51.56 -7.43 25.34
C LEU A 23 50.14 -7.52 24.77
N PHE A 24 50.06 -8.12 23.58
CA PHE A 24 49.15 -9.24 23.35
C PHE A 24 49.61 -10.42 24.21
N SER A 25 48.81 -10.89 25.17
CA SER A 25 48.47 -12.32 25.36
C SER A 25 47.57 -12.57 26.58
N HIS A 26 46.59 -13.43 26.36
CA HIS A 26 45.79 -14.21 27.32
C HIS A 26 44.58 -13.59 28.04
N LEU A 27 43.42 -13.77 27.40
CA LEU A 27 42.14 -14.11 28.05
C LEU A 27 42.29 -15.42 28.84
N PRO A 28 41.56 -15.58 29.96
CA PRO A 28 40.50 -16.57 29.94
C PRO A 28 39.16 -16.10 30.52
N GLN A 29 38.14 -16.85 30.14
CA GLN A 29 36.71 -16.76 30.45
C GLN A 29 36.39 -16.55 31.94
N LEU A 30 35.33 -15.78 32.24
CA LEU A 30 34.42 -16.08 33.36
C LEU A 30 33.04 -15.46 33.10
N LEU A 31 32.04 -16.35 33.07
CA LEU A 31 30.62 -16.12 32.88
C LEU A 31 29.90 -16.01 34.24
N ARG A 32 29.02 -14.99 34.36
CA ARG A 32 27.75 -14.93 35.15
C ARG A 32 27.83 -14.86 36.70
N PRO A 33 26.77 -14.41 37.43
CA PRO A 33 25.34 -14.45 37.08
C PRO A 33 24.43 -13.24 37.40
N SER A 34 23.22 -13.38 36.84
CA SER A 34 21.91 -12.77 37.08
C SER A 34 21.56 -12.34 38.50
N SER A 35 20.93 -11.16 38.62
CA SER A 35 20.00 -10.84 39.70
C SER A 35 18.56 -10.81 39.17
N CYS A 36 17.76 -11.74 39.66
CA CYS A 36 16.31 -11.79 39.49
C CYS A 36 15.66 -10.83 40.50
N TYR A 37 14.75 -9.97 40.05
CA TYR A 37 13.66 -9.51 40.88
C TYR A 37 12.34 -9.89 40.20
N GLN A 38 11.61 -10.76 40.89
CA GLN A 38 10.27 -11.21 40.55
C GLN A 38 9.36 -10.43 41.49
N LEU A 39 8.55 -9.50 40.97
CA LEU A 39 7.45 -8.93 41.73
C LEU A 39 6.13 -9.36 41.08
N TRP A 40 5.35 -10.01 41.93
CA TRP A 40 4.10 -10.69 41.70
C TRP A 40 2.99 -9.68 41.36
N SER A 41 2.05 -10.08 40.51
CA SER A 41 0.75 -9.42 40.35
C SER A 41 -0.34 -10.36 40.85
N PRO A 42 -1.44 -9.81 41.38
CA PRO A 42 -2.74 -10.32 40.95
C PRO A 42 -3.78 -9.20 40.80
N ASN A 43 -4.19 -8.92 39.55
CA ASN A 43 -5.59 -8.98 39.08
C ASN A 43 -5.84 -8.10 37.84
N SER A 44 -6.48 -8.75 36.85
CA SER A 44 -7.23 -8.24 35.68
C SER A 44 -6.53 -7.52 34.51
N ASP A 45 -6.88 -8.05 33.33
CA ASP A 45 -7.08 -7.47 32.00
C ASP A 45 -5.87 -7.06 31.15
N SER A 46 -5.62 -7.91 30.14
CA SER A 46 -4.44 -7.95 29.26
C SER A 46 -4.31 -6.75 28.31
N PRO A 47 -3.15 -6.08 28.28
CA PRO A 47 -2.59 -5.47 27.09
C PRO A 47 -1.28 -6.16 26.64
N GLY A 48 -1.10 -6.16 25.31
CA GLY A 48 0.08 -6.49 24.49
C GLY A 48 1.34 -7.09 25.13
N LYS A 49 1.78 -8.25 24.58
CA LYS A 49 3.10 -8.82 24.81
C LYS A 49 4.23 -7.80 24.54
N PRO A 50 5.27 -7.70 25.40
CA PRO A 50 6.46 -6.91 25.12
C PRO A 50 7.30 -7.53 23.99
N PHE A 51 7.85 -6.68 23.12
CA PHE A 51 8.85 -7.08 22.12
C PHE A 51 10.18 -7.41 22.81
N CYS A 52 10.60 -8.68 22.76
CA CYS A 52 11.95 -9.09 23.18
C CYS A 52 12.96 -8.86 22.05
N LEU A 53 13.91 -7.96 22.27
CA LEU A 53 15.01 -7.60 21.35
C LEU A 53 16.18 -8.60 21.30
N ASN A 54 16.10 -9.76 21.99
CA ASN A 54 17.23 -10.68 22.18
C ASN A 54 17.14 -12.00 21.41
N LYS A 55 16.87 -11.95 20.09
CA LYS A 55 17.19 -13.05 19.17
C LYS A 55 17.69 -12.48 17.84
N PHE A 56 18.97 -12.09 17.83
CA PHE A 56 19.68 -11.79 16.59
C PHE A 56 20.68 -12.93 16.32
N GLU A 57 20.38 -13.76 15.34
CA GLU A 57 21.40 -14.51 14.60
C GLU A 57 21.88 -13.64 13.43
N ASN A 58 23.18 -13.68 13.16
CA ASN A 58 23.84 -12.87 12.14
C ASN A 58 23.41 -13.34 10.73
N TYR A 59 22.94 -12.41 9.88
CA TYR A 59 22.38 -12.68 8.54
C TYR A 59 23.34 -13.43 7.59
N GLU A 60 24.66 -13.31 7.81
CA GLU A 60 25.71 -14.06 7.10
C GLU A 60 25.67 -15.58 7.34
N GLN A 61 25.15 -16.04 8.48
CA GLN A 61 25.06 -17.48 8.80
C GLN A 61 23.92 -18.20 8.07
N PHE A 62 22.91 -17.48 7.60
CA PHE A 62 21.81 -18.06 6.81
C PHE A 62 22.24 -18.38 5.37
N ARG A 63 23.25 -17.66 4.84
CA ARG A 63 23.70 -17.80 3.44
C ARG A 63 24.54 -19.05 3.19
N LYS A 64 25.13 -19.65 4.22
CA LYS A 64 26.05 -20.82 4.11
C LYS A 64 25.39 -22.19 4.31
N LYS A 65 24.09 -22.27 4.57
CA LYS A 65 23.33 -23.54 4.58
C LYS A 65 22.37 -23.60 3.39
N SER A 66 22.93 -23.78 2.20
CA SER A 66 22.19 -24.20 1.02
C SER A 66 22.50 -25.65 0.70
N SER A 67 21.53 -26.54 0.88
CA SER A 67 21.44 -27.81 0.17
C SER A 67 20.04 -27.94 -0.45
N PRO A 68 19.89 -28.71 -1.54
CA PRO A 68 18.83 -28.50 -2.52
C PRO A 68 17.56 -29.21 -2.09
N LEU A 69 16.46 -28.47 -1.94
CA LEU A 69 15.14 -29.03 -1.69
C LEU A 69 14.17 -28.57 -2.78
N SER A 70 13.56 -29.58 -3.40
CA SER A 70 12.56 -29.56 -4.45
C SER A 70 11.39 -28.60 -4.19
N PRO A 71 10.80 -28.00 -5.25
CA PRO A 71 9.74 -27.02 -5.09
C PRO A 71 8.41 -27.73 -4.80
N ASN A 72 8.12 -27.97 -3.52
CA ASN A 72 6.74 -28.23 -3.08
C ASN A 72 5.98 -26.89 -3.01
N LEU A 73 5.47 -26.45 -4.16
CA LEU A 73 4.49 -25.36 -4.24
C LEU A 73 3.17 -25.84 -3.65
N LYS A 74 2.96 -25.64 -2.34
CA LYS A 74 1.63 -25.75 -1.74
C LYS A 74 0.84 -24.50 -2.07
N CYS A 75 -0.08 -24.64 -3.01
CA CYS A 75 -1.21 -23.74 -3.20
C CYS A 75 -1.99 -23.71 -1.87
N VAL A 76 -2.10 -22.55 -1.23
CA VAL A 76 -2.91 -22.40 -0.02
C VAL A 76 -4.37 -22.31 -0.47
N GLN A 77 -5.08 -23.45 -0.45
CA GLN A 77 -6.53 -23.48 -0.51
C GLN A 77 -7.09 -22.66 0.67
N GLY A 78 -7.95 -21.68 0.37
CA GLY A 78 -8.73 -20.99 1.39
C GLY A 78 -9.63 -21.98 2.12
N ALA A 79 -9.60 -21.93 3.44
CA ALA A 79 -10.45 -22.74 4.30
C ALA A 79 -11.91 -22.28 4.21
N GLY A 80 -12.84 -23.24 4.09
CA GLY A 80 -14.27 -23.05 4.37
C GLY A 80 -15.22 -23.36 3.20
N ALA A 81 -15.21 -24.60 2.69
CA ALA A 81 -16.31 -25.09 1.85
C ALA A 81 -17.52 -25.42 2.74
N ASN A 82 -18.54 -24.57 2.73
CA ASN A 82 -19.89 -25.00 3.11
C ASN A 82 -20.48 -25.73 1.90
N THR A 83 -20.70 -27.03 2.06
CA THR A 83 -21.37 -27.91 1.12
C THR A 83 -22.84 -27.52 1.02
N THR A 84 -23.19 -26.75 0.00
CA THR A 84 -24.57 -26.62 -0.48
C THR A 84 -24.62 -27.05 -1.93
N ARG A 85 -25.52 -28.01 -2.17
CA ARG A 85 -25.91 -28.67 -3.43
C ARG A 85 -25.37 -28.04 -4.72
N ALA A 86 -24.63 -28.85 -5.48
CA ALA A 86 -24.26 -28.55 -6.85
C ALA A 86 -25.51 -28.24 -7.68
N SER A 87 -25.60 -26.99 -8.15
CA SER A 87 -26.58 -26.53 -9.14
C SER A 87 -26.06 -26.84 -10.56
N PRO A 88 -26.94 -27.11 -11.56
CA PRO A 88 -26.55 -27.60 -12.87
C PRO A 88 -25.94 -26.48 -13.71
N ARG A 89 -24.73 -26.72 -14.25
CA ARG A 89 -23.95 -25.82 -15.14
C ARG A 89 -23.65 -24.45 -14.52
N ALA A 90 -22.44 -24.27 -14.00
CA ALA A 90 -21.94 -22.97 -13.58
C ALA A 90 -22.07 -21.97 -14.73
N ASP A 91 -22.97 -21.00 -14.59
CA ASP A 91 -23.05 -19.87 -15.50
C ASP A 91 -21.67 -19.21 -15.54
N LYS A 92 -21.11 -19.10 -16.74
CA LYS A 92 -19.80 -18.47 -16.93
C LYS A 92 -19.87 -17.05 -16.38
N ALA A 93 -18.86 -16.65 -15.59
CA ALA A 93 -18.76 -15.28 -15.09
C ALA A 93 -18.92 -14.29 -16.26
N LYS A 94 -19.79 -13.28 -16.14
CA LYS A 94 -20.03 -12.30 -17.22
C LYS A 94 -18.93 -11.25 -17.31
N VAL A 95 -18.25 -10.98 -16.20
CA VAL A 95 -17.19 -9.99 -16.07
C VAL A 95 -16.20 -10.41 -14.98
N SER A 96 -14.95 -10.00 -15.09
CA SER A 96 -13.94 -10.13 -14.03
C SER A 96 -13.25 -8.80 -13.78
N ILE A 97 -12.78 -8.61 -12.55
CA ILE A 97 -12.25 -7.31 -12.10
C ILE A 97 -10.77 -7.44 -11.81
N LEU A 98 -9.99 -6.53 -12.39
CA LEU A 98 -8.57 -6.40 -12.15
C LEU A 98 -8.29 -5.21 -11.23
N ILE A 99 -7.63 -5.47 -10.10
CA ILE A 99 -7.24 -4.48 -9.10
C ILE A 99 -5.73 -4.49 -8.91
N THR A 100 -5.08 -3.39 -9.28
CA THR A 100 -3.62 -3.24 -9.19
C THR A 100 -3.17 -2.21 -8.16
N SER A 101 -4.09 -1.63 -7.38
CA SER A 101 -3.75 -0.71 -6.30
C SER A 101 -4.79 -0.72 -5.17
N PRO A 102 -4.41 -0.31 -3.94
CA PRO A 102 -5.36 -0.14 -2.85
C PRO A 102 -6.45 0.90 -3.16
N GLU A 103 -6.14 1.94 -3.93
CA GLU A 103 -7.14 2.96 -4.27
C GLU A 103 -8.18 2.43 -5.26
N GLY A 104 -7.75 1.64 -6.26
CA GLY A 104 -8.66 0.93 -7.14
C GLY A 104 -9.54 -0.07 -6.39
N ALA A 105 -8.98 -0.75 -5.37
CA ALA A 105 -9.74 -1.63 -4.49
C ALA A 105 -10.84 -0.88 -3.71
N LYS A 106 -10.53 0.32 -3.19
CA LYS A 106 -11.49 1.18 -2.49
C LYS A 106 -12.64 1.58 -3.41
N ILE A 107 -12.29 2.02 -4.63
CA ILE A 107 -13.28 2.43 -5.64
C ILE A 107 -14.22 1.29 -5.98
N TYR A 108 -13.66 0.12 -6.29
CA TYR A 108 -14.46 -1.05 -6.63
C TYR A 108 -15.40 -1.43 -5.48
N ARG A 109 -14.86 -1.58 -4.27
CA ARG A 109 -15.66 -1.93 -3.08
C ARG A 109 -16.77 -0.91 -2.81
N PHE A 110 -16.47 0.39 -2.94
CA PHE A 110 -17.47 1.45 -2.80
C PHE A 110 -18.62 1.26 -3.79
N ILE A 111 -18.31 1.04 -5.07
CA ILE A 111 -19.31 0.80 -6.12
C ILE A 111 -20.11 -0.47 -5.84
N THR A 112 -19.48 -1.56 -5.40
CA THR A 112 -20.15 -2.80 -5.00
C THR A 112 -21.19 -2.53 -3.92
N ILE A 113 -20.84 -1.77 -2.88
CA ILE A 113 -21.75 -1.43 -1.79
C ILE A 113 -22.93 -0.58 -2.29
N LEU A 114 -22.67 0.40 -3.15
CA LEU A 114 -23.73 1.21 -3.75
C LEU A 114 -24.68 0.37 -4.62
N LEU A 115 -24.14 -0.58 -5.38
CA LEU A 115 -24.93 -1.46 -6.23
C LEU A 115 -25.84 -2.36 -5.39
N ILE A 116 -25.28 -2.99 -4.34
CA ILE A 116 -26.05 -3.80 -3.38
C ILE A 116 -27.16 -2.97 -2.74
N TYR A 117 -26.86 -1.74 -2.29
CA TYR A 117 -27.86 -0.86 -1.71
C TYR A 117 -29.04 -0.62 -2.67
N ASN A 118 -28.75 -0.30 -3.93
CA ASN A 118 -29.80 -0.05 -4.92
C ASN A 118 -30.62 -1.30 -5.25
N LEU A 119 -30.00 -2.48 -5.30
CA LEU A 119 -30.70 -3.75 -5.51
C LEU A 119 -31.64 -4.10 -4.35
N VAL A 120 -31.17 -3.93 -3.11
CA VAL A 120 -31.98 -4.12 -1.91
C VAL A 120 -33.14 -3.12 -1.87
N LYS A 121 -32.87 -1.84 -2.16
CA LYS A 121 -33.87 -0.77 -2.14
C LYS A 121 -34.99 -1.03 -3.15
N ARG A 122 -34.67 -1.35 -4.41
CA ARG A 122 -35.67 -1.69 -5.44
C ARG A 122 -36.58 -2.84 -5.01
N LYS A 123 -36.01 -3.91 -4.46
CA LYS A 123 -36.78 -5.07 -3.96
C LYS A 123 -37.71 -4.70 -2.80
N SER A 124 -37.32 -3.72 -1.97
CA SER A 124 -38.17 -3.21 -0.88
C SER A 124 -39.25 -2.24 -1.34
N GLU A 125 -39.09 -1.58 -2.49
CA GLU A 125 -40.12 -0.73 -3.10
C GLU A 125 -41.14 -1.59 -3.89
N GLU A 126 -40.72 -2.73 -4.44
CA GLU A 126 -41.58 -3.71 -5.12
C GLU A 126 -42.42 -4.56 -4.15
N LYS A 127 -42.00 -4.69 -2.89
CA LYS A 127 -42.76 -5.39 -1.82
C LYS A 127 -43.42 -4.34 -0.92
N SER A 128 -44.73 -4.46 -0.65
CA SER A 128 -45.53 -3.49 0.12
C SER A 128 -44.84 -2.98 1.42
N PRO A 129 -45.17 -1.77 1.92
CA PRO A 129 -44.38 -1.02 2.89
C PRO A 129 -44.58 -1.49 4.35
N LEU A 130 -44.32 -2.76 4.63
CA LEU A 130 -44.10 -3.22 6.00
C LEU A 130 -42.63 -3.54 6.21
N GLY A 131 -41.99 -2.64 6.95
CA GLY A 131 -40.56 -2.66 7.25
C GLY A 131 -40.07 -4.02 7.70
N ARG A 132 -39.08 -4.54 6.99
CA ARG A 132 -38.19 -5.60 7.46
C ARG A 132 -36.75 -5.23 7.17
N SER A 133 -35.89 -5.67 8.08
CA SER A 133 -34.44 -5.52 8.03
C SER A 133 -33.85 -5.98 6.69
N ILE A 134 -32.81 -5.28 6.24
CA ILE A 134 -32.03 -5.60 5.04
C ILE A 134 -31.37 -6.98 5.23
N ASN A 135 -32.00 -8.04 4.73
CA ASN A 135 -31.36 -9.35 4.59
C ASN A 135 -30.66 -9.40 3.23
N VAL A 136 -29.33 -9.29 3.27
CA VAL A 136 -28.43 -9.35 2.10
C VAL A 136 -28.39 -10.77 1.53
N ASP A 137 -28.60 -11.79 2.37
CA ASP A 137 -28.35 -13.21 2.04
C ASP A 137 -29.43 -13.87 1.16
N ASP A 138 -30.65 -13.31 1.10
CA ASP A 138 -31.80 -13.86 0.33
C ASP A 138 -32.05 -13.11 -0.99
N ASN A 139 -31.02 -12.51 -1.58
CA ASN A 139 -31.15 -11.76 -2.83
C ASN A 139 -30.17 -12.28 -3.89
N ASP A 140 -30.68 -13.06 -4.84
CA ASP A 140 -29.89 -13.64 -5.94
C ASP A 140 -29.06 -12.58 -6.68
N ALA A 141 -29.63 -11.40 -6.94
CA ALA A 141 -28.91 -10.28 -7.56
C ALA A 141 -27.75 -9.76 -6.68
N VAL A 142 -27.88 -9.80 -5.36
CA VAL A 142 -26.78 -9.42 -4.45
C VAL A 142 -25.69 -10.49 -4.44
N ASN A 143 -26.09 -11.77 -4.46
CA ASN A 143 -25.16 -12.88 -4.59
C ASN A 143 -24.39 -12.82 -5.92
N ASP A 144 -25.04 -12.43 -7.01
CA ASP A 144 -24.41 -12.19 -8.31
C ASP A 144 -23.34 -11.09 -8.21
N VAL A 145 -23.63 -9.96 -7.56
CA VAL A 145 -22.65 -8.89 -7.32
C VAL A 145 -21.45 -9.39 -6.50
N LEU A 146 -21.71 -10.12 -5.42
CA LEU A 146 -20.67 -10.60 -4.51
C LEU A 146 -19.80 -11.71 -5.12
N SER A 147 -20.33 -12.45 -6.09
CA SER A 147 -19.64 -13.53 -6.78
C SER A 147 -18.74 -13.07 -7.93
N ILE A 148 -18.79 -11.78 -8.32
CA ILE A 148 -17.94 -11.23 -9.39
C ILE A 148 -16.45 -11.53 -9.10
N PRO A 149 -15.75 -12.29 -9.97
CA PRO A 149 -14.37 -12.69 -9.72
C PRO A 149 -13.38 -11.52 -9.77
N ILE A 150 -12.45 -11.50 -8.80
CA ILE A 150 -11.46 -10.43 -8.64
C ILE A 150 -10.04 -10.99 -8.71
N ILE A 151 -9.24 -10.38 -9.59
CA ILE A 151 -7.79 -10.51 -9.69
C ILE A 151 -7.18 -9.33 -8.92
N SER A 152 -6.43 -9.61 -7.86
CA SER A 152 -5.89 -8.57 -6.98
C SER A 152 -4.37 -8.71 -6.81
N ILE A 153 -3.61 -7.64 -7.02
CA ILE A 153 -2.14 -7.70 -7.10
C ILE A 153 -1.43 -7.97 -5.76
N GLY A 154 -2.07 -7.79 -4.60
CA GLY A 154 -1.36 -7.97 -3.33
C GLY A 154 -2.17 -7.74 -2.07
N LYS A 155 -1.53 -8.05 -0.92
CA LYS A 155 -2.16 -8.06 0.42
C LYS A 155 -2.87 -6.76 0.78
N SER A 156 -2.31 -5.59 0.43
CA SER A 156 -2.95 -4.31 0.72
C SER A 156 -4.24 -4.09 -0.08
N CYS A 157 -4.32 -4.59 -1.31
CA CYS A 157 -5.57 -4.59 -2.08
C CYS A 157 -6.57 -5.58 -1.47
N ASN A 158 -6.11 -6.79 -1.13
CA ASN A 158 -6.95 -7.83 -0.53
C ASN A 158 -7.55 -7.38 0.81
N ALA A 159 -6.76 -6.72 1.65
CA ALA A 159 -7.24 -6.15 2.91
C ALA A 159 -8.39 -5.16 2.67
N VAL A 160 -8.29 -4.31 1.64
CA VAL A 160 -9.39 -3.39 1.28
C VAL A 160 -10.63 -4.14 0.82
N LEU A 161 -10.46 -5.10 -0.09
CA LEU A 161 -11.55 -5.92 -0.62
C LEU A 161 -12.22 -6.78 0.46
N ASN A 162 -11.49 -7.13 1.53
CA ASN A 162 -11.98 -7.91 2.67
C ASN A 162 -12.45 -7.07 3.87
N ASN A 163 -12.49 -5.74 3.74
CA ASN A 163 -12.85 -4.82 4.83
C ASN A 163 -11.89 -4.83 6.04
N ASP A 164 -10.65 -5.30 5.86
CA ASP A 164 -9.66 -5.39 6.92
C ASP A 164 -9.05 -4.00 7.19
N GLY A 165 -9.64 -3.26 8.13
CA GLY A 165 -9.09 -1.99 8.61
C GLY A 165 -9.37 -0.77 7.72
N THR A 166 -10.36 -0.84 6.82
CA THR A 166 -10.66 0.23 5.83
C THR A 166 -11.78 1.18 6.21
N ARG A 167 -12.24 1.15 7.47
CA ARG A 167 -13.39 1.94 7.93
C ARG A 167 -13.22 3.44 7.69
N SER A 168 -12.07 4.02 8.03
CA SER A 168 -11.80 5.46 7.79
C SER A 168 -11.66 5.78 6.31
N ASP A 169 -10.94 4.92 5.59
CA ASP A 169 -10.63 5.10 4.17
C ASP A 169 -11.87 5.22 3.26
N LEU A 170 -12.89 4.39 3.48
CA LEU A 170 -14.13 4.45 2.69
C LEU A 170 -15.04 5.62 3.11
N CYS A 171 -14.97 6.07 4.37
CA CYS A 171 -15.71 7.25 4.84
C CYS A 171 -15.22 8.52 4.14
N ASP A 172 -13.90 8.70 4.02
CA ASP A 172 -13.32 9.84 3.32
C ASP A 172 -13.64 9.81 1.82
N MET A 173 -13.66 8.62 1.22
CA MET A 173 -14.06 8.44 -0.18
C MET A 173 -15.55 8.76 -0.38
N PHE A 174 -16.43 8.37 0.55
CA PHE A 174 -17.88 8.56 0.44
C PHE A 174 -18.25 10.01 0.14
N GLN A 175 -17.71 10.95 0.91
CA GLN A 175 -17.97 12.39 0.74
C GLN A 175 -17.57 12.91 -0.66
N ASN A 176 -16.53 12.33 -1.25
CA ASN A 176 -16.00 12.77 -2.53
C ASN A 176 -16.67 12.10 -3.73
N VAL A 177 -17.16 10.86 -3.57
CA VAL A 177 -17.57 10.01 -4.70
C VAL A 177 -19.09 9.82 -4.77
N VAL A 178 -19.82 9.88 -3.64
CA VAL A 178 -21.29 9.69 -3.64
C VAL A 178 -22.00 10.74 -4.51
N LYS A 179 -21.44 11.96 -4.59
CA LYS A 179 -21.95 13.06 -5.43
C LYS A 179 -21.99 12.73 -6.93
N GLU A 180 -21.19 11.76 -7.37
CA GLU A 180 -21.18 11.30 -8.76
C GLU A 180 -22.43 10.44 -9.10
N PHE A 181 -23.24 10.09 -8.08
CA PHE A 181 -24.42 9.25 -8.17
C PHE A 181 -25.67 9.94 -7.59
N PRO A 182 -26.17 11.03 -8.19
CA PRO A 182 -27.29 11.81 -7.62
C PRO A 182 -28.60 11.00 -7.50
N LYS A 183 -28.75 9.93 -8.28
CA LYS A 183 -29.91 9.02 -8.21
C LYS A 183 -29.80 8.00 -7.06
N CYS A 184 -28.62 7.82 -6.47
CA CYS A 184 -28.38 6.92 -5.36
C CYS A 184 -28.43 7.72 -4.04
N ILE A 185 -29.61 7.81 -3.44
CA ILE A 185 -29.80 8.50 -2.16
C ILE A 185 -29.49 7.52 -1.03
N ILE A 186 -28.24 7.50 -0.59
CA ILE A 186 -27.76 6.74 0.58
C ILE A 186 -27.06 7.71 1.52
N ASN A 187 -27.30 7.59 2.83
CA ASN A 187 -26.55 8.35 3.82
C ASN A 187 -25.29 7.59 4.26
N GLN A 188 -24.35 8.28 4.91
CA GLN A 188 -23.07 7.68 5.31
C GLN A 188 -23.23 6.54 6.33
N ASN A 189 -24.24 6.59 7.20
CA ASN A 189 -24.47 5.57 8.22
C ASN A 189 -24.96 4.26 7.57
N ASP A 190 -25.92 4.35 6.66
CA ASP A 190 -26.45 3.21 5.92
C ASP A 190 -25.37 2.55 5.06
N PHE A 191 -24.56 3.37 4.37
CA PHE A 191 -23.40 2.89 3.61
C PHE A 191 -22.43 2.12 4.51
N HIS A 192 -22.12 2.66 5.69
CA HIS A 192 -21.19 2.03 6.63
C HIS A 192 -21.75 0.73 7.22
N GLN A 193 -23.05 0.70 7.55
CA GLN A 193 -23.70 -0.53 8.00
C GLN A 193 -23.66 -1.60 6.90
N LEU A 194 -24.00 -1.26 5.66
CA LEU A 194 -23.95 -2.19 4.55
C LEU A 194 -22.51 -2.68 4.27
N ASN A 195 -21.53 -1.79 4.32
CA ASN A 195 -20.12 -2.13 4.21
C ASN A 195 -19.67 -3.13 5.28
N LYS A 196 -20.22 -3.08 6.50
CA LYS A 196 -19.92 -4.05 7.56
C LYS A 196 -20.55 -5.42 7.28
N THR A 197 -21.75 -5.43 6.70
CA THR A 197 -22.43 -6.67 6.32
C THR A 197 -21.69 -7.39 5.19
N VAL A 198 -21.22 -6.64 4.20
CA VAL A 198 -20.35 -7.17 3.14
C VAL A 198 -18.95 -7.42 3.72
N LYS A 199 -18.65 -8.65 4.15
CA LYS A 199 -17.34 -8.97 4.74
C LYS A 199 -16.26 -9.00 3.65
N SER A 200 -16.23 -10.08 2.86
CA SER A 200 -15.24 -10.32 1.82
C SER A 200 -15.85 -10.27 0.43
N LEU A 201 -15.03 -9.89 -0.56
CA LEU A 201 -15.37 -9.98 -1.98
C LEU A 201 -14.62 -11.17 -2.63
N ASN A 202 -15.10 -11.65 -3.78
CA ASN A 202 -14.61 -12.87 -4.40
C ASN A 202 -13.23 -12.72 -5.08
N ILE A 203 -12.16 -12.73 -4.28
CA ILE A 203 -10.78 -12.73 -4.77
C ILE A 203 -10.40 -14.15 -5.21
N VAL A 204 -10.25 -14.34 -6.53
CA VAL A 204 -9.94 -15.65 -7.13
C VAL A 204 -8.47 -15.79 -7.52
N PHE A 205 -7.73 -14.68 -7.61
CA PHE A 205 -6.31 -14.69 -7.96
C PHE A 205 -5.54 -13.59 -7.23
N THR A 206 -4.38 -13.95 -6.69
CA THR A 206 -3.37 -13.01 -6.17
C THR A 206 -1.98 -13.53 -6.54
N PRO A 207 -1.13 -12.72 -7.18
CA PRO A 207 0.21 -13.15 -7.57
C PRO A 207 1.12 -13.32 -6.35
N SER A 208 2.19 -14.10 -6.52
CA SER A 208 3.18 -14.36 -5.47
C SER A 208 3.89 -13.10 -4.98
N LYS A 209 4.05 -12.09 -5.86
CA LYS A 209 4.64 -10.79 -5.55
C LYS A 209 3.78 -9.66 -6.11
N ALA A 210 3.64 -8.60 -5.32
CA ALA A 210 2.83 -7.44 -5.65
C ALA A 210 3.51 -6.48 -6.65
N ASN A 211 3.68 -6.93 -7.89
CA ASN A 211 4.18 -6.11 -9.00
C ASN A 211 3.56 -6.56 -10.34
N SER A 212 3.47 -5.63 -11.29
CA SER A 212 2.77 -5.83 -12.56
C SER A 212 3.38 -6.93 -13.42
N VAL A 213 4.71 -7.07 -13.40
CA VAL A 213 5.43 -8.11 -14.16
C VAL A 213 5.06 -9.50 -13.66
N THR A 214 5.06 -9.70 -12.34
CA THR A 214 4.73 -10.98 -11.72
C THR A 214 3.26 -11.32 -11.92
N LEU A 215 2.38 -10.33 -11.74
CA LEU A 215 0.95 -10.45 -12.02
C LEU A 215 0.69 -10.93 -13.45
N HIS A 216 1.26 -10.25 -14.45
CA HIS A 216 1.09 -10.62 -15.85
C HIS A 216 1.57 -12.06 -16.09
N ARG A 217 2.81 -12.36 -15.72
CA ARG A 217 3.41 -13.69 -15.94
C ARG A 217 2.60 -14.81 -15.30
N GLU A 218 2.22 -14.67 -14.03
CA GLU A 218 1.52 -15.73 -13.29
C GLU A 218 0.06 -15.87 -13.72
N LEU A 219 -0.60 -14.77 -14.09
CA LEU A 219 -1.97 -14.82 -14.62
C LEU A 219 -2.00 -15.49 -16.00
N THR A 220 -1.09 -15.11 -16.91
CA THR A 220 -0.96 -15.75 -18.23
C THR A 220 -0.62 -17.24 -18.10
N ALA A 221 0.27 -17.62 -17.18
CA ALA A 221 0.64 -19.01 -16.96
C ALA A 221 -0.54 -19.88 -16.46
N ASN A 222 -1.54 -19.28 -15.80
CA ASN A 222 -2.71 -19.99 -15.28
C ASN A 222 -3.97 -19.76 -16.13
N PHE A 223 -3.86 -19.13 -17.30
CA PHE A 223 -5.01 -18.65 -18.06
C PHE A 223 -5.94 -19.77 -18.52
N GLU A 224 -5.38 -20.83 -19.10
CA GLU A 224 -6.14 -22.01 -19.53
C GLU A 224 -6.83 -22.74 -18.38
N LYS A 225 -6.21 -22.73 -17.19
CA LYS A 225 -6.83 -23.29 -15.98
C LYS A 225 -8.06 -22.48 -15.60
N HIS A 226 -7.93 -21.15 -15.53
CA HIS A 226 -9.04 -20.27 -15.20
C HIS A 226 -10.19 -20.35 -16.21
N LYS A 227 -9.86 -20.50 -17.51
CA LYS A 227 -10.85 -20.68 -18.59
C LYS A 227 -11.63 -21.99 -18.45
N LYS A 228 -10.95 -23.10 -18.11
CA LYS A 228 -11.58 -24.41 -17.92
C LYS A 228 -12.45 -24.46 -16.66
N GLU A 229 -11.97 -23.86 -15.57
CA GLU A 229 -12.69 -23.83 -14.29
C GLU A 229 -13.84 -22.81 -14.28
N GLY A 230 -13.91 -21.91 -15.26
CA GLY A 230 -14.89 -20.82 -15.31
C GLY A 230 -14.71 -19.78 -14.20
N THR A 231 -13.56 -19.79 -13.51
CA THR A 231 -13.29 -18.92 -12.34
C THR A 231 -13.03 -17.47 -12.73
N LEU A 232 -12.64 -17.22 -13.98
CA LEU A 232 -12.47 -15.88 -14.54
C LEU A 232 -13.16 -15.77 -15.90
N ASN A 233 -13.75 -14.62 -16.17
CA ASN A 233 -14.04 -14.20 -17.53
C ASN A 233 -12.79 -13.59 -18.14
N THR A 234 -12.04 -14.44 -18.82
CA THR A 234 -10.79 -14.08 -19.49
C THR A 234 -10.96 -13.16 -20.69
N GLU A 235 -12.17 -13.05 -21.23
CA GLU A 235 -12.50 -12.25 -22.42
C GLU A 235 -13.00 -10.83 -22.05
N ASN A 236 -13.50 -10.67 -20.82
CA ASN A 236 -14.09 -9.45 -20.29
C ASN A 236 -13.53 -9.12 -18.89
N ILE A 237 -12.26 -8.71 -18.86
CA ILE A 237 -11.59 -8.23 -17.64
C ILE A 237 -11.64 -6.71 -17.62
N ILE A 238 -12.24 -6.13 -16.59
CA ILE A 238 -12.27 -4.68 -16.36
C ILE A 238 -11.19 -4.30 -15.36
N TRP A 239 -10.32 -3.37 -15.73
CA TRP A 239 -9.30 -2.85 -14.85
C TRP A 239 -9.68 -1.49 -14.26
N VAL A 240 -9.83 -1.47 -12.93
CA VAL A 240 -10.02 -0.24 -12.16
C VAL A 240 -8.66 0.45 -12.02
N ALA A 241 -8.36 1.33 -12.97
CA ALA A 241 -7.02 1.84 -13.21
C ALA A 241 -6.85 3.29 -12.75
N SER A 242 -5.60 3.66 -12.48
CA SER A 242 -5.21 5.07 -12.41
C SER A 242 -5.06 5.62 -13.82
N SER A 243 -5.39 6.89 -14.12
CA SER A 243 -5.13 7.45 -15.46
C SER A 243 -3.63 7.49 -15.81
N ILE A 244 -2.75 7.54 -14.80
CA ILE A 244 -1.30 7.63 -14.99
C ILE A 244 -0.56 6.29 -14.94
N SER A 245 -1.24 5.16 -14.67
CA SER A 245 -0.58 3.85 -14.64
C SER A 245 -0.20 3.37 -16.04
N LYS A 246 1.01 2.84 -16.20
CA LYS A 246 1.39 2.10 -17.43
C LYS A 246 0.96 0.64 -17.30
N SER A 247 0.31 0.12 -18.33
CA SER A 247 -0.13 -1.28 -18.40
C SER A 247 1.01 -2.16 -18.90
N ASN A 248 1.09 -3.40 -18.42
CA ASN A 248 1.79 -4.48 -19.11
C ASN A 248 0.82 -5.42 -19.85
N PHE A 249 -0.48 -5.06 -19.87
CA PHE A 249 -1.55 -5.78 -20.55
C PHE A 249 -1.90 -5.08 -21.86
N HIS A 250 -2.36 -5.84 -22.85
CA HIS A 250 -2.96 -5.26 -24.06
C HIS A 250 -4.27 -4.58 -23.68
N ASP A 251 -4.35 -3.30 -23.98
CA ASP A 251 -5.55 -2.51 -23.75
C ASP A 251 -6.49 -2.79 -24.92
N LYS A 252 -7.69 -3.33 -24.64
CA LYS A 252 -8.81 -3.15 -25.57
C LYS A 252 -9.06 -1.64 -25.53
N LYS A 253 -8.60 -0.88 -26.53
CA LYS A 253 -9.04 0.52 -26.68
C LYS A 253 -10.55 0.48 -26.53
N SER A 254 -11.08 1.17 -25.53
CA SER A 254 -12.52 1.19 -25.30
C SER A 254 -13.15 1.85 -26.52
N GLU A 255 -13.68 1.07 -27.45
CA GLU A 255 -14.62 1.54 -28.45
C GLU A 255 -15.98 1.82 -27.78
N PHE A 256 -15.97 2.64 -26.73
CA PHE A 256 -17.13 3.42 -26.33
C PHE A 256 -16.83 4.87 -26.72
N THR A 257 -16.71 5.09 -28.02
CA THR A 257 -16.88 6.42 -28.62
C THR A 257 -18.38 6.69 -28.73
N PRO A 258 -18.94 7.70 -28.05
CA PRO A 258 -20.24 8.21 -28.45
C PRO A 258 -20.03 8.85 -29.84
N PHE A 259 -20.59 8.22 -30.87
CA PHE A 259 -20.58 8.63 -32.27
C PHE A 259 -19.29 8.34 -33.07
N GLY A 260 -19.39 7.25 -33.83
CA GLY A 260 -18.66 6.85 -35.03
C GLY A 260 -17.54 7.76 -35.57
N ARG A 261 -16.33 7.21 -35.53
CA ARG A 261 -15.36 7.21 -36.63
C ARG A 261 -14.48 5.97 -36.45
N LYS A 262 -14.51 5.07 -37.43
CA LYS A 262 -13.54 3.98 -37.57
C LYS A 262 -12.33 4.56 -38.28
N ASP A 263 -11.18 4.51 -37.65
CA ASP A 263 -9.92 4.59 -38.37
C ASP A 263 -9.53 3.14 -38.69
N GLU A 264 -9.55 2.82 -39.97
CA GLU A 264 -8.98 1.60 -40.55
C GLU A 264 -7.46 1.78 -40.48
N ASP A 265 -6.79 1.00 -39.63
CA ASP A 265 -5.39 0.57 -39.74
C ASP A 265 -5.00 -0.09 -38.41
N GLU A 266 -4.98 -1.42 -38.37
CA GLU A 266 -3.96 -2.21 -37.67
C GLU A 266 -4.23 -3.69 -37.98
N GLU A 267 -3.40 -4.18 -38.92
CA GLU A 267 -3.36 -5.54 -39.44
C GLU A 267 -3.09 -6.59 -38.35
N GLU A 268 -3.49 -7.81 -38.72
CA GLU A 268 -3.42 -9.07 -38.01
C GLU A 268 -2.03 -9.41 -37.42
N GLU A 269 -1.98 -9.64 -36.11
CA GLU A 269 -1.18 -10.74 -35.57
C GLU A 269 -2.08 -11.58 -34.64
N GLU A 270 -2.67 -12.64 -35.20
CA GLU A 270 -3.18 -13.77 -34.42
C GLU A 270 -2.01 -14.41 -33.67
N ARG A 271 -1.86 -14.07 -32.38
CA ARG A 271 -1.11 -14.89 -31.43
C ARG A 271 -2.00 -15.29 -30.26
N SER A 272 -2.16 -16.60 -30.12
CA SER A 272 -2.85 -17.25 -29.02
C SER A 272 -2.23 -16.86 -27.67
N GLY A 273 -3.05 -16.31 -26.76
CA GLY A 273 -2.68 -16.13 -25.34
C GLY A 273 -2.63 -14.70 -24.78
N HIS A 274 -3.04 -13.67 -25.54
CA HIS A 274 -3.02 -12.29 -25.03
C HIS A 274 -4.17 -12.02 -24.04
N LEU A 275 -3.83 -11.70 -22.79
CA LEU A 275 -4.76 -11.19 -21.80
C LEU A 275 -5.24 -9.81 -22.24
N THR A 276 -6.51 -9.71 -22.63
CA THR A 276 -7.09 -8.44 -23.05
C THR A 276 -7.91 -7.85 -21.92
N VAL A 277 -7.67 -6.57 -21.62
CA VAL A 277 -8.26 -5.89 -20.48
C VAL A 277 -8.92 -4.59 -20.95
N THR A 278 -10.12 -4.32 -20.47
CA THR A 278 -10.81 -3.04 -20.63
C THR A 278 -10.41 -2.12 -19.48
N ARG A 279 -9.59 -1.11 -19.77
CA ARG A 279 -9.16 -0.14 -18.77
C ARG A 279 -10.22 0.92 -18.48
N ILE A 280 -10.52 1.15 -17.21
CA ILE A 280 -11.35 2.28 -16.76
C ILE A 280 -10.53 3.18 -15.83
N ASN A 281 -10.29 4.41 -16.28
CA ASN A 281 -9.56 5.42 -15.51
C ASN A 281 -10.46 5.99 -14.42
N CYS A 282 -10.32 5.49 -13.19
CA CYS A 282 -11.18 5.87 -12.07
C CYS A 282 -10.54 6.90 -11.14
N TYR A 283 -9.22 7.04 -11.16
CA TYR A 283 -8.51 7.97 -10.29
C TYR A 283 -7.14 8.36 -10.84
N ASP A 284 -6.50 9.38 -10.28
CA ASP A 284 -5.08 9.64 -10.47
C ASP A 284 -4.42 10.22 -9.22
N THR A 285 -3.09 10.26 -9.25
CA THR A 285 -2.29 10.88 -8.20
C THR A 285 -1.91 12.28 -8.65
N LYS A 286 -2.42 13.30 -7.95
CA LYS A 286 -2.00 14.68 -8.13
C LYS A 286 -0.93 15.04 -7.11
N LYS A 287 -0.01 15.91 -7.53
CA LYS A 287 0.96 16.54 -6.64
C LYS A 287 0.25 17.54 -5.73
N VAL A 288 0.73 17.68 -4.51
CA VAL A 288 0.37 18.79 -3.62
C VAL A 288 1.44 19.85 -3.77
N THR A 289 1.02 21.09 -4.06
CA THR A 289 1.91 22.25 -4.15
C THR A 289 1.62 23.17 -2.97
N TYR A 290 2.66 23.58 -2.27
CA TYR A 290 2.59 24.53 -1.17
C TYR A 290 2.96 25.91 -1.67
N LYS A 291 2.24 26.94 -1.21
CA LYS A 291 2.63 28.33 -1.46
C LYS A 291 3.93 28.64 -0.71
N LYS A 292 4.68 29.61 -1.22
CA LYS A 292 5.88 30.11 -0.54
C LYS A 292 5.51 30.55 0.88
N ASN A 293 6.27 30.09 1.87
CA ASN A 293 6.07 30.32 3.32
C ASN A 293 4.83 29.64 3.95
N GLU A 294 4.04 28.87 3.21
CA GLU A 294 2.93 28.09 3.80
C GLU A 294 3.45 26.98 4.71
N MET A 295 4.61 26.42 4.35
CA MET A 295 5.26 25.38 5.12
C MET A 295 6.76 25.37 4.88
N GLU A 296 7.52 25.38 5.98
CA GLU A 296 8.96 25.20 5.95
C GLU A 296 9.33 23.89 6.65
N ILE A 297 10.38 23.25 6.13
CA ILE A 297 10.96 22.02 6.66
C ILE A 297 12.40 22.32 7.03
N GLU A 298 12.76 22.05 8.27
CA GLU A 298 14.10 22.32 8.77
C GLU A 298 15.14 21.44 8.06
N ARG A 299 16.36 21.95 7.91
CA ARG A 299 17.45 21.15 7.32
C ARG A 299 17.83 19.94 8.18
N LYS A 300 17.57 20.00 9.49
CA LYS A 300 17.78 18.90 10.45
C LYS A 300 16.59 17.93 10.47
N SER A 301 16.09 17.56 9.29
CA SER A 301 14.99 16.61 9.14
C SER A 301 15.42 15.32 8.45
N ILE A 302 14.78 14.22 8.82
CA ILE A 302 14.82 12.92 8.12
C ILE A 302 13.59 12.83 7.23
N ILE A 303 13.79 12.80 5.92
CA ILE A 303 12.68 12.81 4.95
C ILE A 303 12.30 11.39 4.56
N CYS A 304 11.06 11.00 4.84
CA CYS A 304 10.53 9.68 4.50
C CYS A 304 9.77 9.74 3.17
N LEU A 305 10.30 9.14 2.11
CA LEU A 305 9.76 9.17 0.74
C LEU A 305 9.13 7.81 0.36
N MET A 306 7.82 7.78 0.21
CA MET A 306 7.05 6.52 0.08
C MET A 306 6.88 6.00 -1.36
N SER A 307 7.12 6.85 -2.36
CA SER A 307 6.99 6.51 -3.78
C SER A 307 7.68 7.53 -4.68
N ASN A 308 7.88 7.20 -5.96
CA ASN A 308 8.44 8.15 -6.93
C ASN A 308 7.64 9.46 -7.01
N SER A 309 6.30 9.39 -6.95
CA SER A 309 5.44 10.57 -6.96
C SER A 309 5.68 11.47 -5.74
N THR A 310 5.90 10.88 -4.56
CA THR A 310 6.28 11.65 -3.35
C THR A 310 7.66 12.28 -3.48
N VAL A 311 8.64 11.58 -4.06
CA VAL A 311 10.00 12.11 -4.28
C VAL A 311 9.95 13.37 -5.16
N VAL A 312 9.27 13.28 -6.31
CA VAL A 312 9.16 14.42 -7.24
C VAL A 312 8.43 15.58 -6.60
N SER A 313 7.29 15.33 -5.96
CA SER A 313 6.50 16.41 -5.36
C SER A 313 7.24 17.06 -4.20
N PHE A 314 7.88 16.28 -3.32
CA PHE A 314 8.65 16.81 -2.21
C PHE A 314 9.81 17.67 -2.71
N PHE A 315 10.58 17.18 -3.68
CA PHE A 315 11.71 17.92 -4.26
C PHE A 315 11.27 19.26 -4.86
N GLN A 316 10.15 19.28 -5.58
CA GLN A 316 9.62 20.51 -6.19
C GLN A 316 9.17 21.55 -5.16
N ASN A 317 8.69 21.12 -3.99
CA ASN A 317 8.25 22.04 -2.94
C ASN A 317 9.40 22.49 -2.01
N PHE A 318 10.33 21.59 -1.67
CA PHE A 318 11.27 21.82 -0.55
C PHE A 318 12.75 21.59 -0.92
N GLY A 319 13.06 21.11 -2.12
CA GLY A 319 14.43 20.76 -2.53
C GLY A 319 14.92 19.44 -1.93
N ASN A 320 16.24 19.33 -1.71
CA ASN A 320 16.92 18.07 -1.35
C ASN A 320 17.92 18.20 -0.18
N ASN A 321 18.00 19.37 0.46
CA ASN A 321 19.05 19.68 1.43
C ASN A 321 18.61 19.39 2.89
N PHE A 322 18.53 18.11 3.22
CA PHE A 322 18.11 17.61 4.54
C PHE A 322 19.18 16.69 5.14
N ALA A 323 19.04 16.35 6.42
CA ALA A 323 20.03 15.54 7.14
C ALA A 323 20.12 14.12 6.57
N ALA A 324 18.97 13.51 6.29
CA ALA A 324 18.88 12.18 5.72
C ALA A 324 17.58 11.95 4.95
N THR A 325 17.58 10.93 4.09
CA THR A 325 16.40 10.52 3.32
C THR A 325 16.20 9.02 3.45
N LEU A 326 15.00 8.59 3.80
CA LEU A 326 14.63 7.18 3.85
C LEU A 326 13.52 6.91 2.83
N CYS A 327 13.82 6.07 1.84
CA CYS A 327 12.90 5.69 0.78
C CYS A 327 12.23 4.35 1.08
N MET A 328 10.96 4.17 0.69
CA MET A 328 10.23 2.91 0.91
C MET A 328 10.83 1.73 0.15
N GLY A 329 11.41 1.98 -1.02
CA GLY A 329 12.05 0.94 -1.83
C GLY A 329 12.98 1.47 -2.91
N ARG A 330 13.54 0.53 -3.67
CA ARG A 330 14.62 0.77 -4.65
C ARG A 330 14.27 1.86 -5.68
N ASN A 331 13.06 1.88 -6.22
CA ASN A 331 12.68 2.86 -7.24
C ASN A 331 12.73 4.30 -6.72
N SER A 332 12.14 4.55 -5.55
CA SER A 332 12.19 5.86 -4.87
C SER A 332 13.61 6.23 -4.45
N TYR A 333 14.41 5.25 -4.02
CA TYR A 333 15.83 5.44 -3.70
C TYR A 333 16.63 5.92 -4.92
N MET A 334 16.51 5.23 -6.06
CA MET A 334 17.22 5.59 -7.28
C MET A 334 16.85 6.99 -7.77
N LEU A 335 15.57 7.36 -7.67
CA LEU A 335 15.12 8.70 -8.04
C LEU A 335 15.64 9.77 -7.08
N ALA A 336 15.60 9.54 -5.77
CA ALA A 336 16.13 10.46 -4.78
C ALA A 336 17.65 10.67 -4.94
N LYS A 337 18.40 9.61 -5.25
CA LYS A 337 19.82 9.69 -5.61
C LYS A 337 20.05 10.55 -6.86
N LYS A 338 19.27 10.34 -7.92
CA LYS A 338 19.34 11.14 -9.16
C LYS A 338 19.07 12.63 -8.91
N LEU A 339 18.22 12.94 -7.93
CA LEU A 339 17.90 14.30 -7.50
C LEU A 339 18.85 14.83 -6.39
N ASN A 340 19.98 14.16 -6.15
CA ASN A 340 21.03 14.58 -5.22
C ASN A 340 20.58 14.77 -3.76
N PHE A 341 19.62 13.96 -3.30
CA PHE A 341 19.30 13.89 -1.86
C PHE A 341 20.49 13.36 -1.05
N LYS A 342 20.64 13.89 0.16
CA LYS A 342 21.70 13.48 1.11
C LYS A 342 21.31 12.22 1.87
N HIS A 343 22.32 11.40 2.16
CA HIS A 343 22.23 10.19 3.00
C HIS A 343 20.94 9.39 2.75
N VAL A 344 20.80 8.89 1.52
CA VAL A 344 19.61 8.15 1.08
C VAL A 344 19.73 6.67 1.44
N LEU A 345 18.76 6.13 2.16
CA LEU A 345 18.65 4.73 2.56
C LEU A 345 17.32 4.13 2.07
N TYR A 346 17.22 2.79 2.01
CA TYR A 346 15.96 2.08 1.79
C TYR A 346 16.04 0.64 2.32
N PRO A 347 14.91 0.01 2.72
CA PRO A 347 14.87 -1.41 3.02
C PRO A 347 14.77 -2.24 1.73
N GLU A 348 15.60 -3.28 1.60
CA GLU A 348 15.67 -4.13 0.39
C GLU A 348 14.35 -4.87 0.09
N ASP A 349 13.58 -5.23 1.12
CA ASP A 349 12.32 -5.95 0.98
C ASP A 349 11.11 -5.04 0.70
N SER A 350 11.29 -3.72 0.77
CA SER A 350 10.23 -2.71 0.62
C SER A 350 9.00 -2.98 1.52
N LYS A 351 9.22 -3.50 2.73
CA LYS A 351 8.17 -3.72 3.73
C LYS A 351 8.10 -2.57 4.74
N MET A 352 6.90 -2.34 5.26
CA MET A 352 6.63 -1.24 6.19
C MET A 352 7.34 -1.45 7.53
N GLU A 353 7.43 -2.69 8.00
CA GLU A 353 8.13 -3.06 9.23
C GLU A 353 9.64 -2.79 9.12
N SER A 354 10.24 -3.25 8.01
CA SER A 354 11.66 -3.03 7.72
C SER A 354 11.98 -1.54 7.56
N PHE A 355 11.08 -0.79 6.91
CA PHE A 355 11.16 0.67 6.81
C PHE A 355 11.16 1.35 8.19
N LEU A 356 10.22 0.98 9.06
CA LEU A 356 10.09 1.54 10.40
C LEU A 356 11.33 1.25 11.27
N ILE A 357 11.83 0.01 11.25
CA ILE A 357 13.05 -0.36 11.99
C ILE A 357 14.24 0.48 11.53
N MET A 358 14.40 0.65 10.21
CA MET A 358 15.48 1.46 9.64
C MET A 358 15.34 2.93 10.02
N LEU A 359 14.12 3.46 10.02
CA LEU A 359 13.82 4.84 10.43
C LEU A 359 14.21 5.10 11.89
N ILE A 360 13.80 4.22 12.80
CA ILE A 360 14.10 4.34 14.24
C ILE A 360 15.61 4.27 14.48
N LYS A 361 16.31 3.32 13.83
CA LYS A 361 17.77 3.21 13.91
C LYS A 361 18.46 4.48 13.42
N LEU A 362 18.11 4.96 12.22
CA LEU A 362 18.67 6.18 11.65
C LEU A 362 18.43 7.40 12.55
N TYR A 363 17.24 7.53 13.12
CA TYR A 363 16.92 8.61 14.05
C TYR A 363 17.81 8.59 15.30
N ASN A 364 17.92 7.42 15.94
CA ASN A 364 18.75 7.26 17.14
C ASN A 364 20.23 7.49 16.84
N GLU A 365 20.75 6.95 15.72
CA GLU A 365 22.14 7.16 15.30
C GLU A 365 22.47 8.65 15.09
N LEU A 366 21.58 9.39 14.43
CA LEU A 366 21.77 10.83 14.22
C LEU A 366 21.66 11.61 15.54
N ARG A 367 20.69 11.27 16.39
CA ARG A 367 20.52 11.89 17.71
C ARG A 367 21.76 11.69 18.58
N ASP A 368 22.23 10.46 18.70
CA ASP A 368 23.32 10.09 19.62
C ASP A 368 24.67 10.65 19.14
N LYS A 369 24.89 10.71 17.82
CA LYS A 369 26.12 11.26 17.25
C LYS A 369 26.24 12.78 17.37
N PHE A 370 25.12 13.51 17.28
CA PHE A 370 25.14 14.97 17.20
C PHE A 370 24.46 15.67 18.39
N GLY A 371 23.95 14.92 19.37
CA GLY A 371 23.28 15.44 20.56
C GLY A 371 22.07 16.32 20.26
N THR A 372 21.45 16.16 19.09
CA THR A 372 20.38 17.04 18.60
C THR A 372 19.15 16.22 18.20
N GLN A 373 17.97 16.76 18.47
CA GLN A 373 16.70 16.19 18.03
C GLN A 373 16.48 16.48 16.53
N TYR A 374 16.14 15.45 15.76
CA TYR A 374 15.81 15.56 14.33
C TYR A 374 14.30 15.47 14.14
N ASP A 375 13.75 16.22 13.18
CA ASP A 375 12.34 16.08 12.81
C ASP A 375 12.15 14.97 11.79
N VAL A 376 11.20 14.05 12.01
CA VAL A 376 10.84 13.01 11.04
C VAL A 376 9.69 13.48 10.16
N VAL A 377 9.96 13.67 8.87
CA VAL A 377 8.97 14.14 7.91
C VAL A 377 8.38 12.97 7.14
N LEU A 378 7.12 12.64 7.45
CA LEU A 378 6.37 11.58 6.77
C LEU A 378 5.68 12.13 5.51
N THR A 379 6.18 11.74 4.33
CA THR A 379 5.61 12.19 3.04
C THR A 379 4.72 11.11 2.43
N ARG A 380 3.41 11.39 2.35
CA ARG A 380 2.44 10.55 1.65
C ARG A 380 1.21 11.38 1.32
N GLU A 381 0.08 10.73 1.08
CA GLU A 381 -1.22 11.38 1.15
C GLU A 381 -1.68 11.51 2.60
N LYS A 382 -2.52 12.51 2.87
CA LYS A 382 -3.14 12.70 4.19
C LYS A 382 -3.87 11.42 4.62
N GLY A 383 -3.71 11.04 5.88
CA GLY A 383 -4.33 9.82 6.45
C GLY A 383 -3.66 8.50 6.09
N LYS A 384 -2.67 8.45 5.18
CA LYS A 384 -2.01 7.19 4.77
C LYS A 384 -0.77 6.83 5.60
N ASN A 385 -0.47 7.56 6.68
CA ASN A 385 0.72 7.37 7.52
C ASN A 385 0.42 6.81 8.92
N ASP A 386 -0.83 6.43 9.20
CA ASP A 386 -1.30 6.06 10.55
C ASP A 386 -0.45 4.98 11.25
N TYR A 387 0.01 3.97 10.51
CA TYR A 387 0.88 2.94 11.05
C TYR A 387 2.21 3.52 11.59
N LEU A 388 2.87 4.36 10.78
CA LEU A 388 4.14 4.99 11.16
C LEU A 388 3.93 6.02 12.27
N VAL A 389 2.85 6.80 12.18
CA VAL A 389 2.43 7.78 13.19
C VAL A 389 2.29 7.11 14.56
N ARG A 390 1.56 5.99 14.64
CA ARG A 390 1.40 5.25 15.90
C ARG A 390 2.73 4.71 16.43
N ALA A 391 3.55 4.14 15.55
CA ALA A 391 4.85 3.60 15.95
C ALA A 391 5.82 4.67 16.46
N LEU A 392 5.97 5.80 15.74
CA LEU A 392 6.82 6.90 16.16
C LEU A 392 6.33 7.55 17.46
N THR A 393 5.01 7.65 17.65
CA THR A 393 4.41 8.12 18.91
C THR A 393 4.79 7.20 20.08
N ALA A 394 4.71 5.88 19.89
CA ALA A 394 5.09 4.90 20.92
C ALA A 394 6.57 5.00 21.31
N GLU A 395 7.43 5.26 20.33
CA GLU A 395 8.88 5.47 20.51
C GLU A 395 9.24 6.90 20.96
N ARG A 396 8.26 7.79 21.15
CA ARG A 396 8.45 9.21 21.49
C ARG A 396 9.37 9.96 20.51
N ILE A 397 9.33 9.57 19.23
CA ILE A 397 10.06 10.23 18.16
C ILE A 397 9.20 11.35 17.59
N PRO A 398 9.69 12.60 17.51
CA PRO A 398 8.94 13.70 16.91
C PRO A 398 8.75 13.44 15.42
N TYR A 399 7.55 13.75 14.93
CA TYR A 399 7.26 13.64 13.51
C TYR A 399 6.28 14.73 13.06
N ARG A 400 6.30 15.00 11.76
CA ARG A 400 5.27 15.76 11.07
C ARG A 400 4.82 15.04 9.82
N VAL A 401 3.54 15.14 9.51
CA VAL A 401 2.99 14.64 8.25
C VAL A 401 2.97 15.78 7.24
N VAL A 402 3.65 15.58 6.11
CA VAL A 402 3.69 16.54 5.00
C VAL A 402 3.06 15.88 3.77
N PRO A 403 1.77 16.14 3.49
CA PRO A 403 1.11 15.60 2.32
C PRO A 403 1.82 16.03 1.03
N CYS A 404 2.36 15.10 0.26
CA CYS A 404 3.03 15.41 -1.00
C CYS A 404 2.20 15.04 -2.22
N ILE A 405 1.22 14.17 -2.04
CA ILE A 405 0.34 13.69 -3.09
C ILE A 405 -1.09 13.63 -2.57
N ARG A 406 -2.06 13.66 -3.47
CA ARG A 406 -3.48 13.43 -3.20
C ARG A 406 -4.09 12.59 -4.30
N THR A 407 -5.05 11.73 -3.95
CA THR A 407 -5.91 11.08 -4.93
C THR A 407 -6.87 12.11 -5.51
N HIS A 408 -7.03 12.09 -6.82
CA HIS A 408 -8.14 12.73 -7.50
C HIS A 408 -8.98 11.66 -8.18
N TYR A 409 -10.28 11.65 -7.88
CA TYR A 409 -11.22 10.67 -8.41
C TYR A 409 -11.80 11.18 -9.74
N HIS A 410 -11.85 10.30 -10.74
CA HIS A 410 -12.44 10.57 -12.05
C HIS A 410 -13.89 10.08 -12.06
N GLY A 411 -14.83 11.01 -11.79
CA GLY A 411 -16.25 10.69 -11.66
C GLY A 411 -16.86 9.97 -12.86
N GLU A 412 -16.46 10.35 -14.08
CA GLU A 412 -16.89 9.67 -15.32
C GLU A 412 -16.49 8.20 -15.36
N GLY A 413 -15.23 7.88 -15.04
CA GLY A 413 -14.76 6.50 -14.99
C GLY A 413 -15.45 5.68 -13.90
N ILE A 414 -15.67 6.28 -12.73
CA ILE A 414 -16.38 5.63 -11.61
C ILE A 414 -17.84 5.36 -11.99
N ARG A 415 -18.53 6.30 -12.67
CA ARG A 415 -19.89 6.08 -13.20
C ARG A 415 -19.93 5.01 -14.27
N LEU A 416 -18.97 4.99 -15.18
CA LEU A 416 -18.88 3.96 -16.22
C LEU A 416 -18.71 2.57 -15.60
N LEU A 417 -17.82 2.44 -14.61
CA LEU A 417 -17.63 1.20 -13.86
C LEU A 417 -18.93 0.75 -13.17
N TYR A 418 -19.62 1.66 -12.50
CA TYR A 418 -20.93 1.36 -11.91
C TYR A 418 -21.94 0.89 -12.97
N SER A 419 -22.03 1.59 -14.11
CA SER A 419 -22.96 1.25 -15.19
C SER A 419 -22.71 -0.15 -15.72
N ILE A 420 -21.45 -0.51 -15.98
CA ILE A 420 -21.09 -1.83 -16.49
C ILE A 420 -21.41 -2.91 -15.46
N LEU A 421 -21.10 -2.71 -14.19
CA LEU A 421 -21.44 -3.69 -13.15
C LEU A 421 -22.96 -3.85 -13.00
N SER A 422 -23.70 -2.75 -13.04
CA SER A 422 -25.17 -2.75 -12.94
C SER A 422 -25.90 -3.33 -14.14
N SER A 423 -25.27 -3.45 -15.31
CA SER A 423 -25.87 -4.10 -16.48
C SER A 423 -25.61 -5.61 -16.52
N ASN A 424 -24.74 -6.11 -15.65
CA ASN A 424 -24.37 -7.53 -15.59
C ASN A 424 -25.11 -8.29 -14.48
N VAL A 425 -25.86 -7.56 -13.65
CA VAL A 425 -26.69 -8.01 -12.53
C VAL A 425 -28.08 -7.45 -12.74
#